data_AF-A0A2V7I044-F1
#
_entry.id   AF-A0A2V7I044-F1
#
_cell.length_a   1.000
_cell.length_b   1.000
_cell.length_c   1.000
_cell.angle_alpha   90.00
_cell.angle_beta   90.00
_cell.angle_gamma   90.00
#
_symmetry.space_group_name_H-M   'P 1'
#
loop_
_entity.id
_entity.type
_entity.pdbx_description
1 polymer ?
#
loop_
_entity_poly.entity_id
_entity_poly.type
_entity_poly.pdbx_seq_one_letter_code
_entity_poly.pdbx_strand_id
1 'polypeptide(L)'
;MTHDGGYRLGVDVGGTFTDLVLKNEYPLLIERYGYLPDSGGAGRFRGGLALVRQYRFLESAGTLQLRTDRRRALPYGLHGGRQGTPSDNVLNPETDSRRLPSKCTLEIRRGGVFRHVLAGAGGWGDPLERDPERVLKDVLEEKLTADYARREYGVVIDAVARTVLAEQTAHLRARLRAAAGAVPRQGPGP
;
A
#
# COMPACT_ATOMS: atom_id res chain seq x y z
N MET A 1 -10.42 22.51 3.32
CA MET A 1 -11.19 21.39 2.73
C MET A 1 -10.21 20.25 2.47
N THR A 2 -10.08 19.30 3.41
CA THR A 2 -9.19 18.12 3.30
C THR A 2 -10.08 16.89 3.34
N HIS A 3 -10.44 16.37 2.17
CA HIS A 3 -11.09 15.07 2.01
C HIS A 3 -10.00 14.00 1.85
N ASP A 4 -10.30 12.72 2.13
CA ASP A 4 -9.45 11.64 1.61
C ASP A 4 -9.25 11.91 0.11
N GLY A 5 -8.03 11.69 -0.41
CA GLY A 5 -7.71 11.99 -1.80
C GLY A 5 -8.78 11.42 -2.72
N GLY A 6 -9.64 12.30 -3.25
CA GLY A 6 -10.67 11.94 -4.19
C GLY A 6 -9.99 11.46 -5.47
N TYR A 7 -10.54 10.41 -6.07
CA TYR A 7 -10.03 9.83 -7.30
C TYR A 7 -9.91 10.92 -8.38
N ARG A 8 -8.68 11.40 -8.59
CA ARG A 8 -8.27 12.06 -9.83
C ARG A 8 -7.51 11.02 -10.64
N LEU A 9 -8.16 10.54 -11.70
CA LEU A 9 -7.52 9.81 -12.79
C LEU A 9 -6.57 10.79 -13.49
N GLY A 10 -5.39 10.97 -12.93
CA GLY A 10 -4.25 11.59 -13.60
C GLY A 10 -3.54 10.50 -14.39
N VAL A 11 -3.76 10.53 -15.71
CA VAL A 11 -3.11 9.68 -16.70
C VAL A 11 -1.73 10.24 -17.01
N ASP A 12 -0.66 9.50 -16.69
CA ASP A 12 0.57 9.28 -17.49
C ASP A 12 1.59 8.50 -16.63
N VAL A 13 2.24 7.39 -17.02
CA VAL A 13 2.53 6.80 -18.33
C VAL A 13 2.29 5.29 -18.24
N GLY A 14 1.54 4.72 -19.19
CA GLY A 14 1.57 3.28 -19.52
C GLY A 14 0.33 2.45 -19.14
N GLY A 15 -0.86 2.88 -19.57
CA GLY A 15 -2.06 2.07 -19.86
C GLY A 15 -2.58 1.06 -18.80
N THR A 16 -3.77 1.31 -18.26
CA THR A 16 -4.61 0.23 -17.71
C THR A 16 -5.19 -0.54 -18.90
N PHE A 17 -4.39 -1.40 -19.50
CA PHE A 17 -4.88 -2.29 -20.54
C PHE A 17 -5.68 -3.42 -19.90
N THR A 18 -6.91 -3.60 -20.34
CA THR A 18 -7.66 -4.84 -20.10
C THR A 18 -6.87 -6.04 -20.64
N ASP A 19 -6.92 -7.18 -19.95
CA ASP A 19 -6.14 -8.40 -20.25
C ASP A 19 -6.15 -8.80 -21.73
N LEU A 20 -7.27 -8.60 -22.42
CA LEU A 20 -7.44 -8.90 -23.84
C LEU A 20 -6.56 -8.03 -24.75
N VAL A 21 -6.37 -6.75 -24.40
CA VAL A 21 -5.57 -5.80 -25.19
C VAL A 21 -4.07 -6.06 -25.00
N LEU A 22 -3.64 -6.34 -23.76
CA LEU A 22 -2.24 -6.69 -23.51
C LEU A 22 -1.82 -7.95 -24.24
N LYS A 23 -2.64 -9.01 -24.25
CA LYS A 23 -2.28 -10.27 -24.90
C LYS A 23 -2.04 -10.13 -26.40
N ASN A 24 -2.66 -9.14 -27.05
CA ASN A 24 -2.56 -8.93 -28.50
C ASN A 24 -1.34 -8.07 -28.91
N GLU A 25 -0.81 -7.24 -28.00
CA GLU A 25 0.33 -6.35 -28.28
C GLU A 25 1.61 -6.73 -27.53
N TYR A 26 1.49 -7.42 -26.39
CA TYR A 26 2.60 -7.83 -25.54
C TYR A 26 2.42 -9.30 -25.11
N PRO A 27 3.51 -10.08 -25.04
CA PRO A 27 3.45 -11.48 -24.61
C PRO A 27 3.31 -11.61 -23.08
N LEU A 28 2.30 -10.95 -22.51
CA LEU A 28 2.07 -10.85 -21.08
C LEU A 28 0.64 -11.24 -20.74
N LEU A 29 0.48 -12.02 -19.67
CA LEU A 29 -0.79 -12.25 -18.99
C LEU A 29 -0.78 -11.50 -17.66
N ILE A 30 -1.80 -10.69 -17.37
CA ILE A 30 -1.98 -10.14 -16.03
C ILE A 30 -2.52 -11.26 -15.13
N GLU A 31 -1.81 -11.57 -14.05
CA GLU A 31 -2.27 -12.51 -13.03
C GLU A 31 -2.85 -11.81 -11.80
N ARG A 32 -2.44 -10.56 -11.57
CA ARG A 32 -2.94 -9.76 -10.45
C ARG A 32 -2.90 -8.28 -10.80
N TYR A 33 -4.02 -7.62 -10.54
CA TYR A 33 -4.13 -6.17 -10.62
C TYR A 33 -5.07 -5.69 -9.51
N GLY A 34 -4.57 -4.91 -8.56
CA GLY A 34 -5.40 -4.42 -7.47
C GLY A 34 -4.63 -3.73 -6.37
N TYR A 35 -5.35 -3.25 -5.36
CA TYR A 35 -4.72 -2.60 -4.22
C TYR A 35 -4.00 -3.60 -3.31
N LEU A 36 -2.92 -3.14 -2.69
CA LEU A 36 -2.30 -3.81 -1.57
C LEU A 36 -2.90 -3.24 -0.28
N PRO A 37 -3.58 -4.03 0.56
CA PRO A 37 -4.05 -3.57 1.85
C PRO A 37 -2.91 -3.05 2.72
N ASP A 38 -3.21 -2.19 3.70
CA ASP A 38 -2.28 -1.71 4.73
C ASP A 38 -1.06 -0.91 4.21
N SER A 39 -1.07 -0.57 2.93
CA SER A 39 0.10 -0.02 2.24
C SER A 39 0.17 1.51 2.25
N GLY A 40 -0.98 2.17 2.41
CA GLY A 40 -1.09 3.61 2.55
C GLY A 40 -0.76 4.06 3.96
N GLY A 41 0.00 5.14 4.08
CA GLY A 41 0.38 5.71 5.38
C GLY A 41 -0.85 6.07 6.20
N ALA A 42 -0.86 5.63 7.45
CA ALA A 42 -1.94 5.94 8.38
C ALA A 42 -1.98 7.44 8.70
N GLY A 43 -3.17 7.99 8.89
CA GLY A 43 -3.38 9.39 9.26
C GLY A 43 -4.86 9.67 9.43
N ARG A 44 -5.22 10.83 9.98
CA ARG A 44 -6.61 11.30 9.99
C ARG A 44 -7.24 11.17 8.60
N PHE A 45 -6.46 11.48 7.57
CA PHE A 45 -6.71 11.08 6.18
C PHE A 45 -5.64 10.08 5.75
N ARG A 46 -6.06 8.88 5.34
CA ARG A 46 -5.16 7.79 4.93
C ARG A 46 -4.53 8.11 3.59
N GLY A 47 -3.25 7.78 3.42
CA GLY A 47 -2.60 7.82 2.11
C GLY A 47 -3.20 6.82 1.12
N GLY A 48 -3.12 7.12 -0.18
CA GLY A 48 -3.48 6.17 -1.24
C GLY A 48 -2.73 4.84 -1.11
N LEU A 49 -3.43 3.73 -1.33
CA LEU A 49 -2.84 2.40 -1.27
C LEU A 49 -1.88 2.18 -2.44
N ALA A 50 -0.86 1.37 -2.20
CA ALA A 50 -0.06 0.76 -3.24
C ALA A 50 -0.93 -0.08 -4.19
N LEU A 51 -0.53 -0.10 -5.45
CA LEU A 51 -1.11 -0.96 -6.48
C LEU A 51 -0.14 -2.13 -6.73
N VAL A 52 -0.67 -3.34 -6.80
CA VAL A 52 0.07 -4.55 -7.20
C VAL A 52 -0.27 -4.87 -8.64
N ARG A 53 0.76 -5.09 -9.45
CA ARG A 53 0.68 -5.55 -10.84
C ARG A 53 1.54 -6.79 -10.99
N GLN A 54 0.95 -7.91 -11.40
CA GLN A 54 1.66 -9.15 -11.65
C GLN A 54 1.43 -9.62 -13.07
N TYR A 55 2.53 -9.95 -13.74
CA TYR A 55 2.54 -10.35 -15.14
C TYR A 55 3.24 -11.69 -15.29
N ARG A 56 2.62 -12.64 -15.99
CA ARG A 56 3.28 -13.84 -16.49
C ARG A 56 3.75 -13.62 -17.93
N PHE A 57 5.00 -13.93 -18.20
CA PHE A 57 5.57 -13.86 -19.53
C PHE A 57 5.18 -15.10 -20.36
N LEU A 58 4.73 -14.88 -21.60
CA LEU A 58 4.13 -15.90 -22.44
C LEU A 58 4.98 -16.31 -23.64
N GLU A 59 6.16 -15.72 -23.86
CA GLU A 59 7.04 -16.08 -24.97
C GLU A 59 8.29 -16.83 -24.53
N SER A 60 9.03 -17.43 -25.47
CA SER A 60 10.21 -18.27 -25.16
C SER A 60 11.28 -17.51 -24.37
N ALA A 61 11.61 -16.29 -24.78
CA ALA A 61 12.53 -15.39 -24.11
C ALA A 61 12.17 -13.92 -24.37
N GLY A 62 12.55 -13.04 -23.45
CA GLY A 62 12.38 -11.60 -23.57
C GLY A 62 13.26 -10.85 -22.57
N THR A 63 13.27 -9.53 -22.67
CA THR A 63 14.04 -8.65 -21.78
C THR A 63 13.10 -7.89 -20.85
N LEU A 64 13.30 -8.06 -19.55
CA LEU A 64 12.64 -7.26 -18.52
C LEU A 64 13.55 -6.10 -18.11
N GLN A 65 13.13 -4.87 -18.40
CA GLN A 65 13.80 -3.66 -17.93
C GLN A 65 12.97 -2.99 -16.83
N LEU A 66 13.59 -2.80 -15.67
CA LEU A 66 12.98 -2.15 -14.53
C LEU A 66 13.55 -0.75 -14.33
N ARG A 67 12.66 0.22 -14.16
CA ARG A 67 12.96 1.61 -13.78
C ARG A 67 11.92 2.08 -12.78
N THR A 68 12.14 1.69 -11.54
CA THR A 68 11.22 1.98 -10.42
C THR A 68 11.93 2.88 -9.40
N ASP A 69 11.14 3.62 -8.63
CA ASP A 69 11.62 4.54 -7.58
C ASP A 69 10.80 4.34 -6.30
N ARG A 70 11.02 5.14 -5.26
CA ARG A 70 10.30 5.12 -3.96
C ARG A 70 10.52 3.85 -3.14
N ARG A 71 11.67 3.18 -3.32
CA ARG A 71 12.09 2.05 -2.47
C ARG A 71 12.82 2.51 -1.20
N ARG A 72 13.66 3.55 -1.32
CA ARG A 72 14.45 4.11 -0.20
C ARG A 72 13.81 5.37 0.36
N ALA A 73 13.47 6.33 -0.50
CA ALA A 73 12.75 7.53 -0.13
C ALA A 73 11.25 7.27 -0.20
N LEU A 74 10.67 6.94 0.95
CA LEU A 74 9.25 6.64 1.07
C LEU A 74 8.41 7.92 0.95
N PRO A 75 7.17 7.84 0.43
CA PRO A 75 6.22 8.93 0.53
C PRO A 75 5.96 9.26 2.00
N TYR A 76 6.42 10.43 2.44
CA TYR A 76 6.34 10.87 3.83
C TYR A 76 4.90 11.24 4.21
N GLY A 77 4.57 11.08 5.49
CA GLY A 77 3.33 11.59 6.05
C GLY A 77 3.44 13.07 6.42
N LEU A 78 2.29 13.74 6.52
CA LEU A 78 2.20 15.16 6.84
C LEU A 78 1.41 15.39 8.13
N HIS A 79 1.83 16.38 8.92
CA HIS A 79 1.15 16.81 10.15
C HIS A 79 0.81 15.67 11.13
N GLY A 80 1.73 14.73 11.34
CA GLY A 80 1.53 13.57 12.22
C GLY A 80 1.06 12.29 11.52
N GLY A 81 0.81 12.36 10.20
CA GLY A 81 0.59 11.17 9.37
C GLY A 81 1.84 10.31 9.26
N ARG A 82 1.64 9.01 9.03
CA ARG A 82 2.68 8.02 8.82
C ARG A 82 3.10 7.96 7.34
N GLN A 83 4.32 7.50 7.10
CA GLN A 83 4.81 7.23 5.75
C GLN A 83 4.05 6.06 5.09
N GLY A 84 3.98 6.07 3.76
CA GLY A 84 3.50 4.91 3.00
C GLY A 84 4.57 3.82 2.86
N THR A 85 4.15 2.67 2.33
CA THR A 85 5.04 1.53 2.08
C THR A 85 5.96 1.74 0.87
N PRO A 86 7.13 1.07 0.82
CA PRO A 86 8.04 1.12 -0.31
C PRO A 86 7.45 0.49 -1.56
N SER A 87 7.97 0.88 -2.72
CA SER A 87 7.83 0.06 -3.92
C SER A 87 8.63 -1.23 -3.82
N ASP A 88 8.18 -2.26 -4.53
CA ASP A 88 8.91 -3.52 -4.62
C ASP A 88 8.83 -4.18 -5.99
N ASN A 89 9.85 -4.98 -6.31
CA ASN A 89 10.00 -5.74 -7.53
C ASN A 89 10.40 -7.17 -7.18
N VAL A 90 9.59 -8.14 -7.57
CA VAL A 90 9.83 -9.55 -7.30
C VAL A 90 9.64 -10.35 -8.58
N LEU A 91 10.62 -11.21 -8.88
CA LEU A 91 10.50 -12.24 -9.90
C LEU A 91 10.11 -13.54 -9.23
N ASN A 92 9.18 -14.27 -9.85
CA ASN A 92 8.66 -15.57 -9.44
C ASN A 92 8.18 -15.63 -7.98
N PRO A 93 7.28 -14.71 -7.55
CA PRO A 93 6.94 -14.51 -6.14
C PRO A 93 6.41 -15.75 -5.42
N GLU A 94 5.81 -16.70 -6.13
CA GLU A 94 5.17 -17.91 -5.57
C GLU A 94 6.00 -19.19 -5.80
N THR A 95 7.21 -19.09 -6.37
CA THR A 95 8.09 -20.25 -6.61
C THR A 95 9.50 -19.90 -6.13
N ASP A 96 10.45 -19.67 -7.03
CA ASP A 96 11.80 -19.21 -6.69
C ASP A 96 11.83 -17.67 -6.58
N SER A 97 11.28 -17.17 -5.48
CA SER A 97 11.06 -15.75 -5.25
C SER A 97 12.38 -14.98 -5.15
N ARG A 98 12.63 -14.12 -6.15
CA ARG A 98 13.82 -13.28 -6.21
C ARG A 98 13.45 -11.81 -6.22
N ARG A 99 13.83 -11.10 -5.16
CA ARG A 99 13.68 -9.65 -5.07
C ARG A 99 14.68 -8.95 -5.99
N LEU A 100 14.19 -8.07 -6.86
CA LEU A 100 15.01 -7.38 -7.86
C LEU A 100 15.40 -5.97 -7.40
N PRO A 101 16.50 -5.38 -7.90
CA PRO A 101 16.81 -3.97 -7.72
C PRO A 101 15.74 -3.04 -8.29
N SER A 102 15.79 -1.76 -7.91
CA SER A 102 14.88 -0.74 -8.46
C SER A 102 15.15 -0.43 -9.94
N LYS A 103 16.40 -0.62 -10.37
CA LYS A 103 16.86 -0.44 -11.74
C LYS A 103 17.70 -1.65 -12.13
N CYS A 104 17.26 -2.40 -13.12
CA CYS A 104 18.02 -3.51 -13.68
C CYS A 104 17.44 -3.90 -15.05
N THR A 105 18.25 -4.58 -15.84
CA THR A 105 17.81 -5.29 -17.06
C THR A 105 18.17 -6.75 -16.89
N LEU A 106 17.22 -7.65 -17.14
CA LEU A 106 17.45 -9.09 -17.07
C LEU A 106 16.62 -9.81 -18.14
N GLU A 107 17.03 -11.03 -18.46
CA GLU A 107 16.27 -11.91 -19.33
C GLU A 107 15.14 -12.59 -18.55
N ILE A 108 13.95 -12.65 -19.14
CA ILE A 108 12.80 -13.39 -18.64
C ILE A 108 12.43 -14.47 -19.64
N ARG A 109 12.10 -15.66 -19.14
CA ARG A 109 11.71 -16.83 -19.94
C ARG A 109 10.23 -17.12 -19.79
N ARG A 110 9.69 -17.91 -20.71
CA ARG A 110 8.29 -18.38 -20.69
C ARG A 110 7.90 -18.84 -19.29
N GLY A 111 6.75 -18.38 -18.81
CA GLY A 111 6.21 -18.74 -17.51
C GLY A 111 6.79 -17.94 -16.34
N GLY A 112 7.86 -17.17 -16.54
CA GLY A 112 8.37 -16.26 -15.52
C GLY A 112 7.32 -15.24 -15.10
N VAL A 113 7.21 -14.99 -13.79
CA VAL A 113 6.19 -14.12 -13.20
C VAL A 113 6.85 -12.91 -12.58
N PHE A 114 6.56 -11.71 -13.08
CA PHE A 114 7.06 -10.47 -12.49
C PHE A 114 5.95 -9.77 -11.71
N ARG A 115 6.20 -9.45 -10.43
CA ARG A 115 5.32 -8.64 -9.58
C ARG A 115 5.97 -7.31 -9.28
N HIS A 116 5.29 -6.23 -9.63
CA HIS A 116 5.59 -4.88 -9.20
C HIS A 116 4.57 -4.40 -8.18
N VAL A 117 5.06 -3.91 -7.05
CA VAL A 117 4.28 -3.22 -6.03
C VAL A 117 4.67 -1.74 -6.09
N LEU A 118 3.71 -0.86 -6.36
CA LEU A 118 3.93 0.58 -6.32
C LEU A 118 4.06 1.03 -4.86
N ALA A 119 4.70 2.17 -4.61
CA ALA A 119 4.74 2.73 -3.26
C ALA A 119 3.35 3.22 -2.83
N GLY A 120 2.99 2.99 -1.56
CA GLY A 120 1.83 3.63 -0.96
C GLY A 120 2.11 5.10 -0.64
N ALA A 121 1.10 5.96 -0.67
CA ALA A 121 1.28 7.37 -0.32
C ALA A 121 1.30 7.57 1.21
N GLY A 122 1.91 8.65 1.68
CA GLY A 122 1.88 9.03 3.09
C GLY A 122 0.49 9.51 3.55
N GLY A 123 0.19 9.33 4.83
CA GLY A 123 -1.03 9.82 5.46
C GLY A 123 -0.91 11.28 5.88
N TRP A 124 -2.04 11.88 6.24
CA TRP A 124 -2.13 13.25 6.77
C TRP A 124 -2.82 13.26 8.13
N GLY A 125 -2.27 14.00 9.10
CA GLY A 125 -2.84 14.15 10.43
C GLY A 125 -2.61 12.94 11.34
N ASP A 126 -2.86 13.09 12.64
CA ASP A 126 -2.76 11.99 13.61
C ASP A 126 -3.77 10.86 13.26
N PRO A 127 -3.30 9.62 13.03
CA PRO A 127 -4.18 8.45 12.84
C PRO A 127 -5.24 8.27 13.94
N LEU A 128 -4.93 8.62 15.19
CA LEU A 128 -5.84 8.45 16.33
C LEU A 128 -7.00 9.46 16.31
N GLU A 129 -6.96 10.47 15.44
CA GLU A 129 -8.05 11.41 15.16
C GLU A 129 -8.96 10.97 14.00
N ARG A 130 -8.63 9.89 13.27
CA ARG A 130 -9.51 9.38 12.22
C ARG A 130 -10.83 8.91 12.84
N ASP A 131 -11.93 9.25 12.19
CA ASP A 131 -13.26 8.74 12.55
C ASP A 131 -13.26 7.19 12.51
N PRO A 132 -13.59 6.49 13.62
CA PRO A 132 -13.63 5.04 13.66
C PRO A 132 -14.52 4.41 12.60
N GLU A 133 -15.63 5.05 12.22
CA GLU A 133 -16.54 4.52 11.20
C GLU A 133 -15.90 4.53 9.80
N ARG A 134 -15.04 5.51 9.52
CA ARG A 134 -14.24 5.54 8.28
C ARG A 134 -13.17 4.46 8.28
N VAL A 135 -12.62 4.11 9.45
CA VAL A 135 -11.68 2.99 9.59
C VAL A 135 -12.40 1.66 9.37
N LEU A 136 -13.58 1.48 9.97
CA LEU A 136 -14.43 0.32 9.72
C LEU A 136 -14.72 0.18 8.23
N LYS A 137 -15.15 1.26 7.56
CA LYS A 137 -15.37 1.25 6.11
C LYS A 137 -14.13 0.80 5.33
N ASP A 138 -12.95 1.34 5.64
CA ASP A 138 -11.71 0.92 4.99
C ASP A 138 -11.43 -0.59 5.22
N VAL A 139 -11.76 -1.15 6.38
CA VAL A 139 -11.62 -2.59 6.66
C VAL A 139 -12.64 -3.42 5.89
N LEU A 140 -13.90 -2.98 5.84
CA LEU A 140 -14.96 -3.67 5.10
C LEU A 140 -14.73 -3.64 3.58
N GLU A 141 -14.01 -2.64 3.08
CA GLU A 141 -13.57 -2.51 1.69
C GLU A 141 -12.21 -3.16 1.43
N GLU A 142 -11.68 -3.94 2.38
CA GLU A 142 -10.41 -4.68 2.29
C GLU A 142 -9.19 -3.77 2.03
N LYS A 143 -9.30 -2.48 2.31
CA LYS A 143 -8.21 -1.52 2.19
C LYS A 143 -7.27 -1.60 3.37
N LEU A 144 -7.82 -1.96 4.54
CA LEU A 144 -7.11 -2.18 5.78
C LEU A 144 -7.47 -3.55 6.35
N THR A 145 -6.51 -4.17 7.03
CA THR A 145 -6.81 -5.31 7.91
C THR A 145 -7.30 -4.80 9.28
N ALA A 146 -8.06 -5.64 10.00
CA ALA A 146 -8.49 -5.33 11.37
C ALA A 146 -7.29 -5.12 12.32
N ASP A 147 -6.22 -5.88 12.12
CA ASP A 147 -4.98 -5.74 12.90
C ASP A 147 -4.27 -4.41 12.63
N TYR A 148 -4.22 -3.96 11.37
CA TYR A 148 -3.69 -2.64 11.02
C TYR A 148 -4.57 -1.52 11.59
N ALA A 149 -5.90 -1.65 11.49
CA ALA A 149 -6.85 -0.72 12.08
C ALA A 149 -6.62 -0.55 13.60
N ARG A 150 -6.43 -1.66 14.30
CA ARG A 150 -6.14 -1.68 15.74
C ARG A 150 -4.81 -1.03 16.06
N ARG A 151 -3.74 -1.39 15.34
CA ARG A 151 -2.38 -0.92 15.64
C ARG A 151 -2.17 0.55 15.30
N GLU A 152 -2.56 0.98 14.11
CA GLU A 152 -2.24 2.32 13.61
C GLU A 152 -3.29 3.36 13.97
N TYR A 153 -4.58 2.99 13.99
CA TYR A 153 -5.68 3.93 14.26
C TYR A 153 -6.28 3.79 15.66
N GLY A 154 -5.87 2.78 16.41
CA GLY A 154 -6.42 2.47 17.73
C GLY A 154 -7.88 2.04 17.69
N VAL A 155 -8.38 1.57 16.54
CA VAL A 155 -9.80 1.20 16.36
C VAL A 155 -9.95 -0.31 16.49
N VAL A 156 -10.85 -0.75 17.38
CA VAL A 156 -11.16 -2.15 17.59
C VAL A 156 -12.46 -2.47 16.86
N ILE A 157 -12.44 -3.49 16.01
CA ILE A 157 -13.56 -3.87 15.15
C ILE A 157 -14.00 -5.28 15.51
N ASP A 158 -15.31 -5.49 15.60
CA ASP A 158 -15.91 -6.81 15.57
C ASP A 158 -16.13 -7.20 14.09
N ALA A 159 -15.36 -8.18 13.62
CA ALA A 159 -15.42 -8.60 12.23
C ALA A 159 -16.72 -9.37 11.89
N VAL A 160 -17.34 -10.02 12.88
CA VAL A 160 -18.58 -10.78 12.71
C VAL A 160 -19.76 -9.82 12.68
N ALA A 161 -19.85 -8.94 13.67
CA ALA A 161 -20.90 -7.93 13.74
C ALA A 161 -20.70 -6.80 12.72
N ARG A 162 -19.49 -6.67 12.15
CA ARG A 162 -19.08 -5.59 11.21
C ARG A 162 -19.28 -4.20 11.83
N THR A 163 -18.91 -4.05 13.09
CA THR A 163 -19.11 -2.81 13.87
C THR A 163 -17.83 -2.38 14.59
N VAL A 164 -17.77 -1.09 14.95
CA VAL A 164 -16.73 -0.57 15.85
C VAL A 164 -17.09 -0.90 17.29
N LEU A 165 -16.13 -1.44 18.02
CA LEU A 165 -16.19 -1.63 19.46
C LEU A 165 -15.76 -0.32 20.16
N ALA A 166 -16.74 0.54 20.44
CA ALA A 166 -16.52 1.94 20.83
C ALA A 166 -15.73 2.10 22.14
N GLU A 167 -16.09 1.38 23.20
CA GLU A 167 -15.41 1.45 24.50
C GLU A 167 -13.95 0.96 24.39
N GLN A 168 -13.73 -0.17 23.72
CA GLN A 168 -12.42 -0.75 23.48
C GLN A 168 -11.55 0.18 22.63
N THR A 169 -12.14 0.84 21.63
CA THR A 169 -11.48 1.86 20.80
C THR A 169 -11.07 3.08 21.63
N ALA A 170 -11.96 3.59 22.50
CA ALA A 170 -11.64 4.70 23.38
C ALA A 170 -10.49 4.38 24.34
N HIS A 171 -10.54 3.21 25.00
CA HIS A 171 -9.48 2.73 25.88
C HIS A 171 -8.14 2.54 25.14
N LEU A 172 -8.16 1.94 23.95
CA LEU A 172 -6.96 1.72 23.17
C LEU A 172 -6.31 3.04 22.73
N ARG A 173 -7.11 4.00 22.25
CA ARG A 173 -6.62 5.33 21.87
C ARG A 173 -6.05 6.09 23.06
N ALA A 174 -6.69 6.02 24.23
CA ALA A 174 -6.17 6.63 25.46
C ALA A 174 -4.78 6.05 25.82
N ARG A 175 -4.65 4.71 25.77
CA ARG A 175 -3.38 4.02 26.03
C ARG A 175 -2.29 4.40 25.04
N LEU A 176 -2.61 4.45 23.74
CA LEU A 176 -1.65 4.82 22.69
C LEU A 176 -1.18 6.27 22.81
N ARG A 177 -2.08 7.20 23.16
CA ARG A 177 -1.73 8.61 23.43
C ARG A 177 -0.81 8.74 24.65
N ALA A 178 -1.12 8.04 25.75
CA ALA A 178 -0.27 8.03 26.94
C ALA A 178 1.13 7.48 26.63
N ALA A 179 1.22 6.40 25.86
CA ALA A 179 2.50 5.84 25.42
C ALA A 179 3.29 6.82 24.54
N ALA A 180 2.63 7.53 23.61
CA ALA A 180 3.28 8.52 22.75
C ALA A 180 3.77 9.76 23.51
N GLY A 181 3.08 10.18 24.58
CA GLY A 181 3.51 11.27 25.46
C GLY A 181 4.67 10.91 26.39
N ALA A 182 4.88 9.63 26.68
CA ALA A 182 5.95 9.14 27.54
C ALA A 182 7.30 8.95 26.82
N VAL A 183 7.32 8.98 25.48
CA VAL A 183 8.57 8.90 24.70
C VAL A 183 9.20 10.29 24.64
N PRO A 184 10.45 10.48 25.12
CA PRO A 184 11.15 11.74 24.98
C PRO A 184 11.23 12.11 23.49
N ARG A 185 10.78 13.32 23.13
CA ARG A 185 10.95 13.84 21.77
C ARG A 185 12.45 14.01 21.52
N GLN A 186 13.08 13.05 20.84
CA GLN A 186 14.40 13.27 20.25
C GLN A 186 14.25 14.41 19.25
N GLY A 187 14.84 15.57 19.58
CA GLY A 187 14.96 16.69 18.67
C GLY A 187 15.73 16.30 17.42
N PRO A 188 15.65 17.09 16.34
CA PRO A 188 16.46 16.83 15.15
C PRO A 188 17.93 16.81 15.59
N GLY A 189 18.61 15.69 15.34
CA GLY A 189 20.06 15.58 15.51
C GLY A 189 20.78 16.59 14.60
N PRO A 190 22.03 16.94 14.94
CA PRO A 190 22.79 18.03 14.33
C PRO A 190 22.97 17.88 12.82
#